data_AF-A0A970KHA1-F1
#
_entry.id   AF-A0A970KHA1-F1
#
_cell.length_a   1.000
_cell.length_b   1.000
_cell.length_c   1.000
_cell.angle_alpha   90.00
_cell.angle_beta   90.00
_cell.angle_gamma   90.00
#
_symmetry.space_group_name_H-M   'P 1'
#
loop_
_entity.id
_entity.type
_entity.pdbx_description
1 polymer ?
#
loop_
_entity_poly.entity_id
_entity_poly.type
_entity_poly.pdbx_seq_one_letter_code
_entity_poly.pdbx_strand_id
1 'polypeptide(L)'
;MSVFSLFRKPVYKCFDDEVDGRKLISRSYKGTRAIDVNRIVGSVGRCRPDHTISVDKYSERYKRIKKALEEMQCLPAIKVYDLDNEYYILDGHHRVEACKEIGMEFLDAEVIEFKYH
;
A
#
# COMPACT_ATOMS: atom_id res chain seq x y z
N MET A 1 -8.95 -9.93 -36.88
CA MET A 1 -8.68 -8.68 -36.15
C MET A 1 -9.29 -8.79 -34.76
N SER A 2 -8.53 -9.29 -33.78
CA SER A 2 -9.00 -9.35 -32.39
C SER A 2 -8.48 -8.14 -31.64
N VAL A 3 -9.38 -7.23 -31.26
CA VAL A 3 -9.08 -6.12 -30.37
C VAL A 3 -9.07 -6.68 -28.95
N PHE A 4 -7.98 -7.33 -28.56
CA PHE A 4 -7.76 -7.65 -27.16
C PHE A 4 -7.55 -6.33 -26.42
N SER A 5 -8.55 -5.94 -25.65
CA SER A 5 -8.51 -4.71 -24.87
C SER A 5 -7.33 -4.76 -23.90
N LEU A 6 -6.49 -3.73 -24.01
CA LEU A 6 -5.25 -3.56 -23.25
C LEU A 6 -5.57 -3.05 -21.83
N PHE A 7 -6.45 -3.72 -21.08
CA PHE A 7 -6.67 -3.37 -19.68
C PHE A 7 -5.52 -3.94 -18.84
N ARG A 8 -4.45 -3.16 -18.69
CA ARG A 8 -3.47 -3.39 -17.61
C ARG A 8 -4.26 -3.37 -16.30
N LYS A 9 -4.30 -4.52 -15.60
CA LYS A 9 -4.84 -4.56 -14.23
C LYS A 9 -4.12 -3.50 -13.39
N PRO A 10 -4.83 -2.72 -12.57
CA PRO A 10 -4.19 -1.74 -11.70
C PRO A 10 -3.21 -2.46 -10.76
N VAL A 11 -2.06 -1.83 -10.52
CA VAL A 11 -0.99 -2.39 -9.67
C VAL A 11 -1.48 -2.59 -8.22
N TYR A 12 -2.46 -1.79 -7.80
CA TYR A 12 -3.06 -1.80 -6.47
C TYR A 12 -4.58 -1.93 -6.56
N LYS A 13 -5.18 -2.80 -5.73
CA LYS A 13 -6.63 -2.80 -5.48
C LYS A 13 -7.09 -1.46 -4.90
N CYS A 14 -8.33 -1.08 -5.17
CA CYS A 14 -8.97 0.08 -4.57
C CYS A 14 -9.67 -0.31 -3.28
N PHE A 15 -9.27 0.27 -2.14
CA PHE A 15 -9.97 0.02 -0.87
C PHE A 15 -11.47 0.31 -0.98
N ASP A 16 -11.83 1.45 -1.60
CA ASP A 16 -13.22 1.89 -1.71
C ASP A 16 -14.09 0.91 -2.52
N ASP A 17 -13.51 0.26 -3.54
CA ASP A 17 -14.23 -0.72 -4.36
C ASP A 17 -14.43 -2.05 -3.60
N GLU A 18 -13.51 -2.41 -2.70
CA GLU A 18 -13.56 -3.65 -1.89
C GLU A 18 -14.54 -3.56 -0.71
N VAL A 19 -14.94 -2.34 -0.34
CA VAL A 19 -15.89 -2.07 0.74
C VAL A 19 -17.25 -1.58 0.24
N ASP A 20 -17.39 -1.37 -1.07
CA ASP A 20 -18.64 -0.91 -1.66
C ASP A 20 -19.80 -1.87 -1.38
N GLY A 21 -20.94 -1.31 -0.98
CA GLY A 21 -22.11 -2.09 -0.56
C GLY A 21 -21.97 -2.89 0.75
N ARG A 22 -20.79 -2.95 1.37
CA ARG A 22 -20.58 -3.64 2.66
C ARG A 22 -20.97 -2.74 3.83
N LYS A 23 -21.46 -3.34 4.92
CA LYS A 23 -21.83 -2.57 6.13
C LYS A 23 -20.69 -2.56 7.13
N LEU A 24 -20.16 -1.37 7.43
CA LEU A 24 -19.10 -1.23 8.45
C LEU A 24 -19.60 -1.73 9.82
N ILE A 25 -18.90 -2.71 10.38
CA ILE A 25 -19.12 -3.24 11.74
C ILE A 25 -18.29 -2.45 12.74
N SER A 26 -16.99 -2.26 12.46
CA SER A 26 -16.08 -1.58 13.37
C SER A 26 -14.87 -1.01 12.67
N ARG A 27 -14.33 0.07 13.24
CA ARG A 27 -13.02 0.63 12.91
C ARG A 27 -12.19 0.71 14.18
N SER A 28 -10.97 0.17 14.19
CA SER A 28 -10.11 0.19 15.37
C SER A 28 -8.64 0.45 15.02
N TYR A 29 -7.99 1.32 15.79
CA TYR A 29 -6.56 1.53 15.69
C TYR A 29 -5.82 0.40 16.40
N LYS A 30 -4.87 -0.23 15.72
CA LYS A 30 -4.13 -1.39 16.22
C LYS A 30 -2.72 -1.05 16.71
N GLY A 31 -2.33 0.22 16.66
CA GLY A 31 -0.98 0.66 16.98
C GLY A 31 0.00 0.49 15.81
N THR A 32 1.27 0.76 16.09
CA THR A 32 2.39 0.49 15.18
C THR A 32 2.79 -0.98 15.29
N ARG A 33 2.94 -1.66 14.16
CA ARG A 33 3.32 -3.08 14.07
C ARG A 33 4.19 -3.32 12.84
N ALA A 34 5.10 -4.28 12.92
CA ALA A 34 5.72 -4.83 11.72
C ALA A 34 4.68 -5.63 10.94
N ILE A 35 4.52 -5.32 9.65
CA ILE A 35 3.61 -6.03 8.73
C ILE A 35 4.38 -6.65 7.58
N ASP A 36 3.88 -7.78 7.09
CA ASP A 36 4.40 -8.42 5.88
C ASP A 36 4.02 -7.58 4.64
N VAL A 37 5.03 -7.16 3.89
CA VAL A 37 4.89 -6.34 2.68
C VAL A 37 4.15 -7.08 1.57
N ASN A 38 4.18 -8.41 1.56
CA ASN A 38 3.43 -9.24 0.60
C ASN A 38 1.91 -9.20 0.85
N ARG A 39 1.48 -8.83 2.05
CA ARG A 39 0.05 -8.61 2.36
C ARG A 39 -0.46 -7.25 1.93
N ILE A 40 0.41 -6.38 1.39
CA ILE A 40 0.03 -5.07 0.85
C ILE A 40 -0.46 -5.21 -0.59
N VAL A 41 -1.79 -5.21 -0.76
CA VAL A 41 -2.47 -5.50 -2.03
C VAL A 41 -3.07 -4.26 -2.70
N GLY A 42 -3.26 -3.17 -1.95
CA GLY A 42 -4.08 -2.05 -2.41
C GLY A 42 -3.65 -0.68 -1.91
N SER A 43 -4.42 0.33 -2.32
CA SER A 43 -4.26 1.71 -1.88
C SER A 43 -5.61 2.31 -1.50
N VAL A 44 -5.60 3.21 -0.52
CA VAL A 44 -6.75 4.06 -0.19
C VAL A 44 -6.72 5.30 -1.09
N GLY A 45 -7.84 5.63 -1.74
CA GLY A 45 -8.05 6.87 -2.50
C GLY A 45 -7.14 7.13 -3.72
N ARG A 46 -6.27 6.18 -4.10
CA ARG A 46 -5.21 6.39 -5.12
C ARG A 46 -4.95 5.16 -6.01
N CYS A 47 -6.04 4.58 -6.48
CA CYS A 47 -6.07 3.31 -7.18
C CYS A 47 -6.85 3.40 -8.51
N ARG A 48 -7.53 4.53 -8.76
CA ARG A 48 -8.23 4.83 -10.01
C ARG A 48 -7.24 5.30 -11.09
N PRO A 49 -7.55 5.17 -12.39
CA PRO A 49 -6.60 5.47 -13.48
C PRO A 49 -6.07 6.91 -13.49
N ASP A 50 -6.91 7.87 -13.09
CA ASP A 50 -6.61 9.30 -12.94
C ASP A 50 -5.71 9.62 -11.73
N HIS A 51 -5.74 8.75 -10.71
CA HIS A 51 -5.00 8.91 -9.46
C HIS A 51 -4.07 7.72 -9.16
N THR A 52 -3.65 6.99 -10.21
CA THR A 52 -2.76 5.85 -10.06
C THR A 52 -1.42 6.33 -9.54
N ILE A 53 -0.95 5.70 -8.47
CA ILE A 53 0.35 6.03 -7.90
C ILE A 53 1.42 5.48 -8.83
N SER A 54 2.11 6.41 -9.49
CA SER A 54 3.42 6.16 -10.05
C SER A 54 4.45 6.70 -9.07
N VAL A 55 5.18 5.80 -8.41
CA VAL A 55 6.36 6.20 -7.63
C VAL A 55 7.48 6.47 -8.62
N ASP A 56 7.89 7.73 -8.73
CA ASP A 56 9.04 8.10 -9.55
C ASP A 56 10.34 7.60 -8.88
N LYS A 57 10.83 6.47 -9.38
CA LYS A 57 12.06 5.82 -8.90
C LYS A 57 13.32 6.64 -9.17
N TYR A 58 13.27 7.60 -10.11
CA TYR A 58 14.41 8.46 -10.40
C TYR A 58 14.47 9.69 -9.51
N SER A 59 13.38 10.01 -8.81
CA SER A 59 13.31 11.13 -7.89
C SER A 59 14.35 11.02 -6.77
N GLU A 60 14.90 12.17 -6.37
CA GLU A 60 15.86 12.23 -5.26
C GLU A 60 15.23 11.74 -3.95
N ARG A 61 13.93 11.99 -3.77
CA ARG A 61 13.16 11.47 -2.64
C ARG A 61 13.18 9.95 -2.59
N TYR A 62 12.92 9.27 -3.71
CA TYR A 62 12.91 7.82 -3.76
C TYR A 62 14.30 7.25 -3.49
N LYS A 63 15.34 7.81 -4.13
CA LYS A 63 16.73 7.40 -3.91
C LYS A 63 17.15 7.52 -2.45
N ARG A 64 16.79 8.61 -1.78
CA ARG A 64 17.06 8.82 -0.34
C ARG A 64 16.33 7.81 0.54
N ILE A 65 15.06 7.54 0.25
CA ILE A 65 14.27 6.53 0.98
C ILE A 65 14.89 5.14 0.80
N LYS A 66 15.20 4.76 -0.44
CA LYS A 66 15.80 3.46 -0.76
C LYS A 66 17.14 3.28 -0.05
N LYS A 67 18.02 4.28 -0.13
CA LYS A 67 19.31 4.27 0.55
C LYS A 67 19.16 4.12 2.07
N ALA A 68 18.21 4.86 2.68
CA ALA A 68 17.95 4.74 4.10
C ALA A 68 17.48 3.32 4.50
N LEU A 69 16.65 2.67 3.67
CA LEU A 69 16.25 1.28 3.89
C LEU A 69 17.42 0.30 3.73
N GLU A 70 18.26 0.47 2.70
CA GLU A 70 19.47 -0.34 2.48
C GLU A 70 20.46 -0.23 3.66
N GLU A 71 20.56 0.95 4.27
CA GLU A 71 21.39 1.23 5.44
C GLU A 71 20.69 0.87 6.77
N MET A 72 19.52 0.23 6.73
CA MET A 72 18.70 -0.15 7.90
C MET A 72 18.38 1.03 8.85
N GLN A 73 18.26 2.23 8.29
CA GLN A 73 17.88 3.41 9.06
C GLN A 73 16.39 3.34 9.42
N CYS A 74 16.05 3.75 10.64
CA CYS A 74 14.67 3.90 11.05
C CYS A 74 13.99 4.99 10.21
N LEU A 75 13.05 4.59 9.37
CA LEU A 75 12.12 5.50 8.70
C LEU A 75 10.82 5.61 9.50
N PRO A 76 10.03 6.69 9.34
CA PRO A 76 8.72 6.73 9.96
C PRO A 76 7.88 5.53 9.48
N ALA A 77 6.94 5.08 10.30
CA ALA A 77 6.02 4.02 9.92
C ALA A 77 5.20 4.44 8.68
N ILE A 78 4.82 3.46 7.86
CA ILE A 78 3.77 3.65 6.84
C ILE A 78 2.41 3.68 7.52
N LYS A 79 1.35 4.05 6.80
CA LYS A 79 -0.03 3.95 7.31
C LYS A 79 -0.83 3.03 6.41
N VAL A 80 -1.50 2.05 6.99
CA VAL A 80 -2.31 1.09 6.25
C VAL A 80 -3.68 0.90 6.86
N TYR A 81 -4.64 0.56 6.01
CA TYR A 81 -5.89 -0.05 6.42
C TYR A 81 -5.76 -1.57 6.34
N ASP A 82 -6.24 -2.27 7.36
CA ASP A 82 -6.39 -3.73 7.37
C ASP A 82 -7.85 -4.06 7.08
N LEU A 83 -8.09 -4.83 6.02
CA LEU A 83 -9.39 -5.35 5.63
C LEU A 83 -9.22 -6.84 5.34
N ASP A 84 -9.86 -7.69 6.13
CA ASP A 84 -9.87 -9.14 5.93
C ASP A 84 -8.46 -9.77 5.78
N ASN A 85 -7.48 -9.25 6.54
CA ASN A 85 -6.06 -9.61 6.50
C ASN A 85 -5.27 -9.10 5.28
N GLU A 86 -5.85 -8.26 4.45
CA GLU A 86 -5.17 -7.55 3.37
C GLU A 86 -4.88 -6.10 3.78
N TYR A 87 -3.71 -5.59 3.39
CA TYR A 87 -3.29 -4.22 3.70
C TYR A 87 -3.45 -3.28 2.50
N TYR A 88 -3.99 -2.10 2.77
CA TYR A 88 -4.20 -1.04 1.80
C TYR A 88 -3.43 0.20 2.24
N ILE A 89 -2.52 0.68 1.39
CA ILE A 89 -1.65 1.80 1.72
C ILE A 89 -2.47 3.08 1.77
N LEU A 90 -2.51 3.71 2.94
CA LEU A 90 -3.04 5.06 3.13
C LEU A 90 -1.92 6.09 2.90
N ASP A 91 -0.73 5.84 3.44
CA ASP A 91 0.45 6.67 3.26
C ASP A 91 1.74 5.82 3.21
N GLY A 92 2.74 6.29 2.47
CA GLY A 92 4.07 5.68 2.44
C GLY A 92 4.39 4.84 1.21
N HIS A 93 3.71 5.03 0.07
CA HIS A 93 3.95 4.24 -1.15
C HIS A 93 5.41 4.20 -1.61
N HIS A 94 6.16 5.29 -1.46
CA HIS A 94 7.58 5.30 -1.82
C HIS A 94 8.40 4.34 -0.95
N ARG A 95 8.06 4.22 0.34
CA ARG A 95 8.71 3.28 1.27
C ARG A 95 8.33 1.84 0.93
N VAL A 96 7.05 1.58 0.61
CA VAL A 96 6.60 0.24 0.20
C VAL A 96 7.27 -0.20 -1.10
N GLU A 97 7.30 0.64 -2.13
CA GLU A 97 7.95 0.33 -3.41
C GLU A 97 9.46 0.14 -3.25
N ALA A 98 10.13 0.99 -2.47
CA ALA A 98 11.56 0.83 -2.19
C ALA A 98 11.84 -0.47 -1.42
N CYS A 99 11.01 -0.82 -0.43
CA CYS A 99 11.11 -2.05 0.35
C CYS A 99 10.95 -3.30 -0.53
N LYS A 100 9.93 -3.30 -1.41
CA LYS A 100 9.71 -4.36 -2.41
C LYS A 100 10.91 -4.50 -3.36
N GLU A 101 11.50 -3.38 -3.79
CA GLU A 101 12.65 -3.38 -4.69
C GLU A 101 13.93 -3.96 -4.08
N ILE A 102 14.17 -3.72 -2.79
CA ILE A 102 15.34 -4.27 -2.07
C ILE A 102 15.10 -5.68 -1.52
N GLY A 103 13.89 -6.22 -1.64
CA GLY A 103 13.55 -7.57 -1.16
C GLY A 103 13.36 -7.67 0.36
N MET A 104 13.06 -6.57 1.04
CA MET A 104 12.80 -6.58 2.48
C MET A 104 11.33 -6.99 2.75
N GLU A 105 11.14 -7.94 3.67
CA GLU A 105 9.84 -8.62 3.86
C GLU A 105 8.89 -7.87 4.80
N PHE A 106 9.41 -7.08 5.73
CA PHE A 106 8.61 -6.42 6.78
C PHE A 106 8.82 -4.91 6.81
N LEU A 107 7.75 -4.16 7.10
CA LEU A 107 7.79 -2.73 7.38
C LEU A 107 6.98 -2.39 8.62
N ASP A 108 7.44 -1.39 9.38
CA ASP A 108 6.64 -0.80 10.44
C ASP A 108 5.47 0.00 9.86
N ALA A 109 4.27 -0.29 10.34
CA ALA A 109 3.04 0.34 9.90
C ALA A 109 2.14 0.72 11.08
N GLU A 110 1.57 1.92 11.03
CA GLU A 110 0.37 2.27 11.80
C GLU A 110 -0.83 1.60 11.15
N VAL A 111 -1.48 0.68 11.87
CA VAL A 111 -2.57 -0.15 11.33
C VAL A 111 -3.92 0.33 11.85
N ILE A 112 -4.84 0.61 10.92
CA ILE A 112 -6.26 0.85 11.21
C ILE A 112 -7.07 -0.31 10.63
N GLU A 113 -7.64 -1.13 11.50
CA GLU A 113 -8.46 -2.27 11.09
C GLU A 113 -9.90 -1.85 10.84
N PHE A 114 -10.44 -2.29 9.71
CA PHE A 114 -11.83 -2.18 9.35
C PHE A 114 -12.44 -3.58 9.27
N LYS A 115 -13.62 -3.74 9.90
CA LYS A 115 -14.44 -4.94 9.78
C LYS A 115 -15.76 -4.60 9.14
N TYR A 116 -16.17 -5.36 8.14
CA TYR A 116 -17.41 -5.16 7.41
C TYR A 116 -18.24 -6.46 7.39
N HIS A 117 -19.57 -6.32 7.38
CA HIS A 117 -20.55 -7.38 7.15
C HIS A 117 -20.89 -7.47 5.65
#